data_AF-A0A202E4F3-F1
#
_entry.id   AF-A0A202E4F3-F1
#
_cell.length_a   1.000
_cell.length_b   1.000
_cell.length_c   1.000
_cell.angle_alpha   90.00
_cell.angle_beta   90.00
_cell.angle_gamma   90.00
#
_symmetry.space_group_name_H-M   'P 1'
#
loop_
_entity.id
_entity.type
_entity.pdbx_description
1 polymer ?
#
loop_
_entity_poly.entity_id
_entity_poly.type
_entity_poly.pdbx_seq_one_letter_code
_entity_poly.pdbx_strand_id
1 'polypeptide(L)'
;MSLKDGLILEFLAEHDLELPAKPLYRNLNRHGHEIGYSTVRQRLKELEEHGLLEKVDEAGYYALSSKGEAYLAGELELSELE
;
A
#
# COMPACT_ATOMS: atom_id res chain seq x y z
N MET A 1 -11.04 -5.51 -0.79
CA MET A 1 -9.58 -5.72 -0.94
C MET A 1 -9.28 -6.62 -2.14
N SER A 2 -8.18 -6.35 -2.84
CA SER A 2 -7.69 -7.01 -4.04
C SER A 2 -6.31 -7.63 -3.80
N LEU A 3 -5.88 -8.59 -4.63
CA LEU A 3 -4.51 -9.13 -4.59
C LEU A 3 -3.42 -8.04 -4.74
N LYS A 4 -3.74 -6.92 -5.38
CA LYS A 4 -2.80 -5.81 -5.56
C LYS A 4 -2.63 -4.97 -4.29
N ASP A 5 -3.54 -5.07 -3.33
CA ASP A 5 -3.40 -4.39 -2.04
C ASP A 5 -2.35 -5.02 -1.17
N GLY A 6 -2.45 -6.35 -0.97
CA GLY A 6 -1.46 -7.11 -0.21
C GLY A 6 -0.06 -6.86 -0.76
N LEU A 7 0.07 -6.93 -2.09
CA LEU A 7 1.32 -6.59 -2.78
C LEU A 7 1.88 -5.20 -2.42
N ILE A 8 1.04 -4.16 -2.39
CA ILE A 8 1.50 -2.79 -2.06
C ILE A 8 1.91 -2.70 -0.59
N LEU A 9 1.09 -3.25 0.31
CA LEU A 9 1.34 -3.22 1.75
C LEU A 9 2.62 -3.99 2.10
N GLU A 10 2.76 -5.22 1.60
CA GLU A 10 3.94 -6.06 1.76
C GLU A 10 5.19 -5.37 1.24
N PHE A 11 5.13 -4.75 0.06
CA PHE A 11 6.29 -4.09 -0.55
C PHE A 11 6.79 -2.90 0.28
N LEU A 12 5.88 -2.09 0.84
CA LEU A 12 6.26 -0.97 1.70
C LEU A 12 6.80 -1.47 3.06
N ALA A 13 6.20 -2.53 3.61
CA ALA A 13 6.62 -3.14 4.87
C ALA A 13 7.99 -3.81 4.80
N GLU A 14 8.21 -4.67 3.79
CA GLU A 14 9.44 -5.45 3.62
C GLU A 14 10.67 -4.56 3.47
N HIS A 15 10.49 -3.38 2.86
CA HIS A 15 11.58 -2.47 2.57
C HIS A 15 11.65 -1.26 3.50
N ASP A 16 10.75 -1.13 4.47
CA ASP A 16 10.65 0.03 5.38
C ASP A 16 10.63 1.35 4.59
N LEU A 17 9.69 1.46 3.63
CA LEU A 17 9.65 2.55 2.67
C LEU A 17 8.42 3.44 2.81
N GLU A 18 8.68 4.73 2.62
CA GLU A 18 7.70 5.76 2.32
C GLU A 18 7.86 6.15 0.84
N LEU A 19 6.81 6.00 0.01
CA LEU A 19 6.91 6.30 -1.42
C LEU A 19 5.69 7.02 -2.00
N PRO A 20 5.88 7.93 -2.97
CA PRO A 20 4.79 8.42 -3.78
C PRO A 20 4.40 7.39 -4.84
N ALA A 21 3.20 7.56 -5.42
CA ALA A 21 2.63 6.61 -6.37
C ALA A 21 3.54 6.24 -7.56
N LYS A 22 4.29 7.21 -8.11
CA LYS A 22 5.13 6.98 -9.31
C LYS A 22 6.39 6.17 -8.97
N PRO A 23 7.18 6.51 -7.95
CA PRO A 23 8.27 5.64 -7.49
C PRO A 23 7.79 4.25 -7.08
N LEU A 24 6.69 4.13 -6.33
CA LEU A 24 6.13 2.84 -5.93
C LEU A 24 5.81 1.95 -7.15
N TYR A 25 5.07 2.50 -8.13
CA TYR A 25 4.81 1.82 -9.39
C TYR A 25 6.09 1.31 -10.09
N ARG A 26 7.12 2.16 -10.17
CA ARG A 26 8.39 1.79 -10.82
C ARG A 26 9.10 0.68 -10.05
N ASN A 27 9.12 0.73 -8.73
CA ASN A 27 9.80 -0.26 -7.91
C ASN A 27 9.06 -1.61 -7.93
N LEU A 28 7.73 -1.62 -7.83
CA LEU A 28 6.94 -2.84 -7.99
C LEU A 28 7.25 -3.56 -9.31
N ASN A 29 7.26 -2.83 -10.43
CA ASN A 29 7.58 -3.44 -11.73
C ASN A 29 9.06 -3.85 -11.86
N ARG A 30 9.98 -3.13 -11.22
CA ARG A 30 11.41 -3.53 -11.17
C ARG A 30 11.63 -4.81 -10.36
N HIS A 31 10.76 -5.10 -9.39
CA HIS A 31 10.79 -6.31 -8.57
C HIS A 31 9.96 -7.45 -9.20
N GLY A 32 9.57 -7.33 -10.47
CA GLY A 32 8.94 -8.42 -11.23
C GLY A 32 7.42 -8.47 -11.13
N HIS A 33 6.78 -7.48 -10.51
CA HIS A 33 5.32 -7.40 -10.47
C HIS A 33 4.75 -6.73 -11.72
N GLU A 34 3.70 -7.28 -12.30
CA GLU A 34 2.98 -6.65 -13.41
C GLU A 34 1.79 -5.85 -12.86
N ILE A 35 1.96 -4.53 -12.75
CA ILE A 35 0.91 -3.62 -12.27
C ILE A 35 0.96 -2.26 -12.97
N GLY A 36 -0.19 -1.80 -13.46
CA GLY A 36 -0.32 -0.50 -14.11
C GLY A 36 -0.28 0.67 -13.12
N TYR A 37 0.24 1.81 -13.57
CA TYR A 37 0.32 3.03 -12.74
C TYR A 37 -1.04 3.55 -12.27
N SER A 38 -2.08 3.47 -13.12
CA SER A 38 -3.45 3.84 -12.74
C SER A 38 -3.99 2.94 -11.61
N THR A 39 -3.71 1.64 -11.68
CA THR A 39 -4.04 0.67 -10.63
C THR A 39 -3.35 1.04 -9.32
N VAL A 40 -2.03 1.29 -9.32
CA VAL A 40 -1.29 1.72 -8.12
C VAL A 40 -1.94 2.96 -7.48
N ARG A 41 -2.26 3.98 -8.28
CA ARG A 41 -2.92 5.19 -7.77
C ARG A 41 -4.29 4.93 -7.17
N GLN A 42 -5.09 4.07 -7.80
CA GLN A 42 -6.40 3.70 -7.28
C GLN A 42 -6.26 2.95 -5.96
N ARG A 43 -5.40 1.93 -5.91
CA ARG A 43 -5.20 1.12 -4.70
C ARG A 43 -4.66 1.93 -3.53
N LEU A 44 -3.71 2.86 -3.77
CA LEU A 44 -3.20 3.75 -2.71
C LEU A 44 -4.30 4.56 -2.03
N LYS A 45 -5.25 5.11 -2.81
CA LYS A 45 -6.41 5.84 -2.27
C LYS A 45 -7.32 4.92 -1.47
N GLU A 46 -7.66 3.75 -2.01
CA GLU A 46 -8.51 2.80 -1.30
C GLU A 46 -7.85 2.34 0.01
N LEU A 47 -6.55 2.05 0.01
CA LEU A 47 -5.81 1.63 1.21
C LEU A 47 -5.72 2.74 2.26
N GLU A 48 -5.55 3.99 1.83
CA GLU A 48 -5.63 5.17 2.69
C GLU A 48 -7.02 5.34 3.30
N GLU A 49 -8.08 5.20 2.50
CA GLU A 49 -9.47 5.30 2.96
C GLU A 49 -9.81 4.24 4.01
N HIS A 50 -9.29 3.02 3.88
CA HIS A 50 -9.44 1.97 4.92
C HIS A 50 -8.47 2.14 6.10
N GLY A 51 -7.60 3.15 6.07
CA GLY A 51 -6.62 3.45 7.11
C GLY A 51 -5.44 2.49 7.19
N LEU A 52 -5.19 1.68 6.15
CA LEU A 52 -4.06 0.75 6.06
C LEU A 52 -2.76 1.44 5.62
N LEU A 53 -2.90 2.56 4.92
CA LEU A 53 -1.82 3.48 4.60
C LEU A 53 -2.14 4.85 5.17
N GLU A 54 -1.12 5.66 5.37
CA GLU A 54 -1.25 7.08 5.68
C GLU A 54 -0.48 7.94 4.67
N LYS A 55 -0.99 9.14 4.42
CA LYS A 55 -0.21 10.17 3.70
C LYS A 55 0.75 10.83 4.68
N VAL A 56 2.04 10.76 4.39
CA VAL A 56 3.08 11.35 5.23
C VAL A 56 3.15 12.87 5.05
N ASP A 57 2.90 13.36 3.82
CA ASP A 57 3.01 14.77 3.49
C ASP A 57 2.07 15.22 2.34
N GLU A 58 2.10 16.52 2.04
CA GLU A 58 1.40 17.10 0.88
C GLU A 58 2.02 16.73 -0.47
N ALA A 59 3.26 16.20 -0.49
CA ALA A 59 3.90 15.72 -1.72
C ALA A 59 3.38 14.34 -2.15
N GLY A 60 2.50 13.72 -1.36
CA GLY A 60 1.75 12.53 -1.70
C GLY A 60 2.54 11.24 -1.48
N TYR A 61 3.44 11.26 -0.51
CA TYR A 61 4.09 10.07 0.00
C TYR A 61 3.14 9.24 0.86
N TYR A 62 3.20 7.92 0.67
CA TYR A 62 2.41 6.95 1.43
C TYR A 62 3.34 6.06 2.24
N ALA A 63 2.96 5.82 3.49
CA ALA A 63 3.62 4.87 4.39
C ALA A 63 2.59 3.89 4.97
N LEU A 64 3.08 2.76 5.45
CA LEU A 64 2.27 1.77 6.16
C LEU A 64 1.82 2.37 7.51
N SER A 65 0.53 2.26 7.82
CA SER A 65 0.02 2.67 9.13
C SER A 65 0.15 1.53 10.14
N SER A 66 0.00 1.82 11.43
CA SER A 66 -0.08 0.76 12.47
C SER A 66 -1.23 -0.23 12.22
N LYS A 67 -2.33 0.22 11.60
CA LYS A 67 -3.43 -0.68 11.20
C LYS A 67 -3.02 -1.56 10.02
N GLY A 68 -2.25 -1.02 9.07
CA GLY A 68 -1.64 -1.78 7.98
C GLY A 68 -0.68 -2.86 8.46
N GLU A 69 0.15 -2.56 9.46
CA GLU A 69 1.04 -3.54 10.12
C GLU A 69 0.25 -4.68 10.75
N ALA A 70 -0.76 -4.36 11.57
CA ALA A 70 -1.61 -5.37 12.21
C ALA A 70 -2.37 -6.22 11.17
N TYR A 71 -2.81 -5.61 10.06
CA TYR A 71 -3.41 -6.34 8.95
C TYR A 71 -2.43 -7.33 8.31
N LEU A 72 -1.19 -6.93 8.04
CA LEU A 72 -0.16 -7.83 7.50
C LEU A 72 0.25 -8.94 8.48
N ALA A 73 0.19 -8.68 9.79
CA ALA A 73 0.44 -9.67 10.83
C ALA A 73 -0.69 -10.71 10.96
N GLY A 74 -1.81 -10.53 10.26
CA GLY A 74 -3.01 -11.36 10.41
C GLY A 74 -3.75 -11.11 11.72
N GLU A 75 -3.47 -9.99 12.38
CA GLU A 75 -4.13 -9.56 13.62
C GLU A 75 -5.44 -8.80 13.35
N LEU A 76 -5.69 -8.42 12.09
CA LEU A 76 -6.94 -7.83 11.62
C LEU A 76 -7.47 -8.64 10.44
N GLU A 77 -8.74 -9.07 10.54
CA GLU A 77 -9.40 -9.80 9.47
C GLU A 77 -10.00 -8.85 8.44
N LEU A 78 -10.01 -9.28 7.17
CA LEU A 78 -10.53 -8.51 6.04
C LEU A 78 -11.98 -8.05 6.23
N SER A 79 -12.77 -8.77 7.03
CA SER A 79 -14.16 -8.44 7.36
C SER A 79 -14.32 -7.28 8.34
N GLU A 80 -13.24 -6.81 8.96
CA GLU A 80 -13.23 -5.71 9.93
C GLU A 80 -12.88 -4.36 9.28
N LEU A 81 -12.57 -4.36 7.99
CA LEU A 81 -12.36 -3.17 7.17
C LEU A 81 -13.69 -2.82 6.50
N GLU A 82 -14.51 -1.99 7.18
CA GLU A 82 -15.76 -1.44 6.64
C GLU A 82 -15.54 -0.50 5.45
#